data_AF-A0A1F3GCN4-F1
#
_entry.id   AF-A0A1F3GCN4-F1
#
_cell.length_a   1.000
_cell.length_b   1.000
_cell.length_c   1.000
_cell.angle_alpha   90.00
_cell.angle_beta   90.00
_cell.angle_gamma   90.00
#
_symmetry.space_group_name_H-M   'P 1'
#
loop_
_entity.id
_entity.type
_entity.pdbx_description
1 polymer ?
#
loop_
_entity_poly.entity_id
_entity_poly.type
_entity_poly.pdbx_seq_one_letter_code
_entity_poly.pdbx_strand_id
1 'polypeptide(L)'
;MEDLQTILIVGAIINFIVLIVFFVMAGNIAAIKKEFTKSLDINDYVEKSNEEKFIGNKEKAEEWLLRALYHLNKSIEQAQKNTSDYYLEESIKSINIEIEKVNLLLNDLK
;
A
#
# COMPACT_ATOMS: atom_id res chain seq x y z
N MET A 1 49.51 -18.84 -20.46
CA MET A 1 49.24 -17.89 -19.35
C MET A 1 48.18 -16.86 -19.74
N GLU A 2 48.15 -16.41 -20.98
CA GLU A 2 47.13 -15.46 -21.49
C GLU A 2 45.70 -16.02 -21.49
N ASP A 3 45.51 -17.32 -21.78
CA ASP A 3 44.18 -17.95 -21.76
C ASP A 3 43.56 -17.97 -20.35
N LEU A 4 44.38 -18.22 -19.32
CA LEU A 4 43.94 -18.23 -17.93
C LEU A 4 43.52 -16.81 -17.46
N GLN A 5 44.29 -15.79 -17.86
CA GLN A 5 43.94 -14.39 -17.57
C GLN A 5 42.65 -13.98 -18.29
N THR A 6 42.47 -14.40 -19.54
CA THR A 6 41.28 -14.13 -20.33
C THR A 6 40.03 -14.74 -19.68
N ILE A 7 40.12 -16.00 -19.23
CA ILE A 7 39.02 -16.67 -18.51
C ILE A 7 38.67 -15.96 -17.20
N LEU A 8 39.68 -15.51 -16.44
CA LEU A 8 39.47 -14.77 -15.19
C LEU A 8 38.78 -13.42 -15.42
N ILE A 9 39.17 -12.69 -16.47
CA ILE A 9 38.57 -11.39 -16.82
C ILE A 9 37.11 -11.58 -17.26
N VAL A 10 36.85 -12.56 -18.12
CA VAL A 10 35.47 -12.88 -18.57
C VAL A 10 34.61 -13.32 -17.38
N GLY A 11 35.16 -14.15 -16.49
CA GLY A 11 34.48 -14.56 -15.25
C GLY A 11 34.15 -13.38 -14.33
N ALA A 12 35.05 -12.41 -14.19
CA ALA A 12 34.80 -11.21 -13.40
C ALA A 12 33.69 -10.34 -13.99
N ILE A 13 33.66 -10.18 -15.32
CA ILE A 13 32.62 -9.42 -16.03
C ILE A 13 31.24 -10.08 -15.85
N ILE A 14 31.15 -11.41 -15.96
CA ILE A 14 29.89 -12.14 -15.77
C ILE A 14 29.37 -11.93 -14.35
N ASN A 15 30.22 -12.08 -13.33
CA ASN A 15 29.82 -11.86 -11.94
C ASN A 15 29.37 -10.41 -11.67
N PHE A 16 30.00 -9.44 -12.32
CA PHE A 16 29.60 -8.04 -12.24
C PHE A 16 28.20 -7.80 -12.83
N ILE A 17 27.90 -8.40 -13.99
CA ILE A 17 26.57 -8.32 -14.61
C ILE A 17 25.51 -8.97 -13.70
N VAL A 18 25.82 -10.14 -13.13
CA VAL A 18 24.91 -10.84 -12.20
C VAL A 18 24.61 -9.97 -10.98
N LEU A 19 25.62 -9.33 -10.39
CA LEU A 19 25.45 -8.39 -9.27
C LEU A 19 24.51 -7.24 -9.63
N ILE A 20 24.68 -6.60 -10.80
CA ILE A 20 23.81 -5.51 -11.26
C ILE A 20 22.36 -5.98 -11.34
N VAL A 21 22.11 -7.16 -11.91
CA VAL A 21 20.76 -7.73 -12.04
C VAL A 21 20.13 -7.94 -10.66
N PHE A 22 20.88 -8.47 -9.68
CA PHE A 22 20.40 -8.62 -8.31
C PHE A 22 20.05 -7.28 -7.64
N PHE A 23 20.87 -6.24 -7.81
CA PHE A 23 20.58 -4.92 -7.25
C PHE A 23 19.34 -4.27 -7.88
N VAL A 24 19.17 -4.38 -9.21
CA VAL A 24 17.96 -3.89 -9.90
C VAL A 24 16.72 -4.64 -9.42
N MET A 25 16.80 -5.96 -9.28
CA MET A 25 15.69 -6.78 -8.79
C MET A 25 15.32 -6.43 -7.34
N ALA A 26 16.31 -6.23 -6.47
CA ALA A 26 16.09 -5.78 -5.10
C ALA A 26 15.46 -4.38 -5.03
N GLY A 27 15.89 -3.44 -5.90
CA GLY A 27 15.29 -2.12 -6.03
C GLY A 27 13.82 -2.17 -6.46
N ASN A 28 13.49 -3.02 -7.44
CA ASN A 28 12.12 -3.21 -7.89
C ASN A 28 11.24 -3.84 -6.79
N ILE A 29 11.75 -4.83 -6.06
CA ILE A 29 11.03 -5.42 -4.92
C ILE A 29 10.81 -4.39 -3.81
N ALA A 30 11.79 -3.53 -3.52
CA ALA A 30 11.65 -2.45 -2.55
C ALA A 30 10.62 -1.40 -2.99
N ALA A 31 10.59 -1.05 -4.28
CA ALA A 31 9.59 -0.13 -4.84
C ALA A 31 8.17 -0.72 -4.75
N ILE A 32 8.00 -1.99 -5.14
CA ILE A 32 6.73 -2.71 -5.01
C ILE A 32 6.29 -2.77 -3.54
N LYS A 33 7.20 -3.13 -2.63
CA LYS A 33 6.92 -3.19 -1.19
C LYS A 33 6.52 -1.81 -0.65
N LYS A 34 7.14 -0.73 -1.15
CA LYS A 34 6.84 0.66 -0.80
C LYS A 34 5.46 1.12 -1.31
N GLU A 35 5.01 0.64 -2.46
CA GLU A 35 3.63 0.88 -2.91
C GLU A 35 2.61 0.16 -2.01
N PHE A 36 2.90 -1.06 -1.56
CA PHE A 36 2.04 -1.78 -0.63
C PHE A 36 2.06 -1.23 0.81
N THR A 37 3.14 -0.55 1.22
CA THR A 37 3.22 0.16 2.52
C THR A 37 2.93 1.65 2.42
N LYS A 38 2.56 2.17 1.25
CA LYS A 38 1.97 3.50 1.15
C LYS A 38 0.68 3.42 1.96
N SER A 39 0.67 4.00 3.16
CA SER A 39 -0.55 4.14 3.96
C SER A 39 -1.53 4.86 3.06
N LEU A 40 -2.46 4.12 2.47
CA LEU A 40 -3.51 4.68 1.65
C LEU A 40 -4.31 5.57 2.59
N ASP A 41 -4.10 6.88 2.43
CA ASP A 41 -4.75 7.89 3.22
C ASP A 41 -6.26 7.78 2.94
N ILE A 42 -7.06 7.59 3.98
CA ILE A 42 -8.51 7.50 3.86
C ILE A 42 -9.07 8.76 3.19
N ASN A 43 -8.38 9.90 3.35
CA ASN A 43 -8.72 11.13 2.68
C ASN A 43 -8.66 11.02 1.14
N ASP A 44 -7.72 10.25 0.57
CA ASP A 44 -7.61 10.05 -0.89
C ASP A 44 -8.84 9.29 -1.44
N TYR A 45 -9.34 8.32 -0.68
CA TYR A 45 -10.57 7.60 -1.05
C TYR A 45 -11.82 8.49 -0.96
N VAL A 46 -11.89 9.34 0.07
CA VAL A 46 -12.99 10.29 0.24
C VAL A 46 -12.96 11.36 -0.86
N GLU A 47 -11.78 11.85 -1.23
CA GLU A 47 -11.60 12.82 -2.32
C GLU A 47 -12.06 12.25 -3.66
N LYS A 48 -11.61 11.03 -4.01
CA LYS A 48 -12.07 10.32 -5.22
C LYS A 48 -13.57 10.05 -5.22
N SER A 49 -14.15 9.70 -4.08
CA SER A 49 -15.60 9.56 -3.95
C SER A 49 -16.33 10.88 -4.24
N ASN A 50 -15.81 12.01 -3.73
CA ASN A 50 -16.40 13.32 -3.95
C ASN A 50 -16.29 13.75 -5.41
N GLU A 51 -15.18 13.46 -6.08
CA GLU A 51 -15.02 13.70 -7.53
C GLU A 51 -16.06 12.95 -8.35
N GLU A 52 -16.22 11.63 -8.11
CA GLU A 52 -17.21 10.82 -8.83
C GLU A 52 -18.64 11.28 -8.52
N LYS A 53 -18.94 11.65 -7.27
CA LYS A 53 -20.22 12.25 -6.87
C LYS A 53 -20.50 13.54 -7.62
N PHE A 54 -19.50 14.41 -7.77
CA PHE A 54 -19.61 15.68 -8.50
C PHE A 54 -19.89 15.47 -9.99
N ILE A 55 -19.31 14.43 -10.59
CA ILE A 55 -19.53 14.04 -11.99
C ILE A 55 -20.88 13.30 -12.16
N GLY A 56 -21.58 12.99 -11.07
CA GLY A 56 -22.88 12.30 -11.06
C GLY A 56 -22.79 10.78 -11.07
N ASN A 57 -21.58 10.23 -10.93
CA ASN A 57 -21.32 8.80 -10.92
C ASN A 57 -21.42 8.22 -9.50
N LYS A 58 -22.66 7.99 -9.07
CA LYS A 58 -22.95 7.49 -7.70
C LYS A 58 -22.37 6.10 -7.42
N GLU A 59 -22.41 5.19 -8.38
CA GLU A 59 -21.91 3.81 -8.21
C GLU A 59 -20.41 3.80 -7.92
N LYS A 60 -19.64 4.61 -8.65
CA LYS A 60 -18.20 4.69 -8.46
C LYS A 60 -17.82 5.49 -7.21
N ALA A 61 -18.62 6.48 -6.82
CA ALA A 61 -18.47 7.14 -5.52
C ALA A 61 -18.66 6.15 -4.37
N GLU A 62 -19.70 5.31 -4.43
CA GLU A 62 -19.95 4.24 -3.46
C GLU A 62 -18.79 3.23 -3.45
N GLU A 63 -18.28 2.82 -4.61
CA GLU A 63 -17.13 1.92 -4.72
C GLU A 63 -15.90 2.46 -3.98
N TRP A 64 -15.59 3.75 -4.12
CA TRP A 64 -14.45 4.37 -3.43
C TRP A 64 -14.63 4.39 -1.90
N LEU A 65 -15.84 4.66 -1.40
CA LEU A 65 -16.12 4.61 0.05
C LEU A 65 -16.08 3.18 0.60
N LEU A 66 -16.57 2.19 -0.16
CA LEU A 66 -16.45 0.77 0.23
C LEU A 66 -14.99 0.32 0.30
N ARG A 67 -14.14 0.79 -0.62
CA ARG A 67 -12.69 0.56 -0.56
C ARG A 67 -12.07 1.19 0.69
N ALA A 68 -12.48 2.42 1.06
CA ALA A 68 -12.03 3.05 2.30
C ALA A 68 -12.39 2.19 3.54
N LEU A 69 -13.63 1.71 3.62
CA LEU A 69 -14.08 0.82 4.71
C LEU A 69 -13.27 -0.47 4.79
N TYR A 70 -12.97 -1.09 3.63
CA TYR A 70 -12.13 -2.28 3.60
C TYR A 70 -10.74 -2.02 4.21
N HIS A 71 -10.12 -0.89 3.85
CA HIS A 71 -8.80 -0.53 4.39
C HIS A 71 -8.83 -0.20 5.89
N LEU A 72 -9.86 0.51 6.37
CA LEU A 72 -10.05 0.80 7.79
C LEU A 72 -10.19 -0.49 8.61
N ASN A 73 -11.03 -1.42 8.17
CA ASN A 73 -11.23 -2.70 8.85
C ASN A 73 -9.94 -3.53 8.89
N LYS A 74 -9.18 -3.54 7.78
CA LYS A 74 -7.89 -4.23 7.73
C LYS A 74 -6.87 -3.62 8.70
N SER A 75 -6.90 -2.30 8.91
CA SER A 75 -6.06 -1.62 9.91
C SER A 75 -6.43 -2.03 11.34
N ILE A 76 -7.71 -2.24 11.64
CA ILE A 76 -8.15 -2.81 12.93
C ILE A 76 -7.56 -4.21 13.12
N GLU A 77 -7.70 -5.10 12.14
CA GLU A 77 -7.15 -6.45 12.20
C GLU A 77 -5.63 -6.46 12.40
N GLN A 78 -4.91 -5.52 11.78
CA GLN A 78 -3.47 -5.38 11.95
C GLN A 78 -3.10 -4.80 13.32
N ALA A 79 -3.83 -3.80 13.81
CA ALA A 79 -3.62 -3.24 15.14
C ALA A 79 -3.79 -4.33 16.21
N GLN A 80 -4.82 -5.17 16.10
CA GLN A 80 -5.08 -6.30 17.00
C GLN A 80 -3.97 -7.35 17.00
N LYS A 81 -3.25 -7.52 15.89
CA LYS A 81 -2.15 -8.50 15.78
C LYS A 81 -0.83 -8.01 16.36
N ASN A 82 -0.61 -6.69 16.42
CA ASN A 82 0.73 -6.11 16.61
C ASN A 82 0.93 -5.32 17.91
N THR A 83 -0.09 -5.11 18.74
CA THR A 83 -0.05 -4.11 19.82
C THR A 83 -0.40 -4.69 21.19
N SER A 84 0.24 -4.21 22.26
CA SER A 84 -0.20 -4.49 23.64
C SER A 84 -1.49 -3.73 23.96
N ASP A 85 -2.32 -4.31 24.84
CA ASP A 85 -3.73 -3.93 25.09
C ASP A 85 -3.97 -2.42 25.28
N TYR A 86 -3.02 -1.68 25.87
CA TYR A 86 -3.21 -0.26 26.21
C TYR A 86 -3.26 0.68 25.00
N TYR A 87 -2.39 0.50 23.99
CA TYR A 87 -2.41 1.35 22.78
C TYR A 87 -3.39 0.86 21.73
N LEU A 88 -3.91 -0.36 21.91
CA LEU A 88 -4.86 -0.98 21.01
C LEU A 88 -6.23 -0.29 21.08
N GLU A 89 -6.71 0.03 22.28
CA GLU A 89 -8.03 0.64 22.46
C GLU A 89 -8.12 2.04 21.84
N GLU A 90 -7.12 2.91 22.05
CA GLU A 90 -7.12 4.25 21.44
C GLU A 90 -7.02 4.18 19.92
N SER A 91 -6.18 3.29 19.40
CA SER A 91 -6.02 3.08 17.95
C SER A 91 -7.33 2.61 17.32
N ILE A 92 -7.98 1.58 17.88
CA ILE A 92 -9.26 1.07 17.38
C ILE A 92 -10.35 2.15 17.48
N LYS A 93 -10.40 2.91 18.57
CA LYS A 93 -11.38 3.99 18.74
C LYS A 93 -11.24 5.06 17.66
N SER A 94 -10.01 5.47 17.33
CA SER A 94 -9.77 6.43 16.25
C SER A 94 -10.21 5.90 14.87
N ILE A 95 -9.90 4.64 14.57
CA ILE A 95 -10.31 3.99 13.31
C ILE A 95 -11.84 3.87 13.23
N ASN A 96 -12.51 3.53 14.33
CA ASN A 96 -13.98 3.44 14.37
C ASN A 96 -14.66 4.78 14.08
N ILE A 97 -14.09 5.90 14.56
CA ILE A 97 -14.60 7.24 14.23
C ILE A 97 -14.50 7.50 12.72
N GLU A 98 -13.43 7.06 12.06
CA GLU A 98 -13.31 7.17 10.60
C GLU A 98 -14.31 6.27 9.87
N ILE A 99 -14.53 5.05 10.35
CA ILE A 99 -15.57 4.15 9.81
C ILE A 99 -16.95 4.80 9.89
N GLU A 100 -17.31 5.41 11.02
CA GLU A 100 -18.57 6.14 11.17
C GLU A 100 -18.71 7.27 10.15
N LYS A 101 -17.66 8.07 9.95
CA LYS A 101 -17.66 9.14 8.94
C LYS A 101 -17.88 8.59 7.53
N VAL A 102 -17.19 7.52 7.16
CA VAL A 102 -17.34 6.91 5.82
C VAL A 102 -18.74 6.31 5.66
N ASN A 103 -19.31 5.70 6.69
CA ASN A 103 -20.69 5.18 6.66
C ASN A 103 -21.73 6.29 6.50
N LEU A 104 -21.53 7.46 7.12
CA LEU A 104 -22.39 8.62 6.91
C LEU A 104 -22.35 9.08 5.45
N LEU A 105 -21.16 9.20 4.87
CA LEU A 105 -20.98 9.56 3.46
C LEU A 105 -21.62 8.55 2.51
N LEU A 106 -21.58 7.26 2.87
CA LEU A 106 -22.16 6.18 2.08
C LEU A 106 -23.70 6.19 2.15
N ASN A 107 -24.27 6.58 3.30
CA ASN A 107 -25.71 6.79 3.44
C ASN A 107 -26.18 8.03 2.65
N ASP A 108 -25.36 9.08 2.54
CA ASP A 108 -25.67 10.27 1.73
C ASP A 108 -25.70 10.00 0.21
N LEU A 109 -25.18 8.85 -0.25
CA LEU A 109 -25.19 8.45 -1.65
C LEU A 109 -26.47 7.68 -2.07
N LYS A 110 -27.16 7.06 -1.09
CA LYS A 110 -28.39 6.27 -1.29
C LYS A 110 -29.61 7.17 -1.46
#